data_AF-A0A6M7TKQ5-F1
#
_entry.id   AF-A0A6M7TKQ5-F1
#
_cell.length_a   1.000
_cell.length_b   1.000
_cell.length_c   1.000
_cell.angle_alpha   90.00
_cell.angle_beta   90.00
_cell.angle_gamma   90.00
#
_symmetry.space_group_name_H-M   'P 1'
#
loop_
_entity.id
_entity.type
_entity.pdbx_description
1 polymer ?
#
loop_
_entity_poly.entity_id
_entity_poly.type
_entity_poly.pdbx_seq_one_letter_code
_entity_poly.pdbx_strand_id
1 'polypeptide(L)'
;MPRDADRNPAAPGLLALVAAASLSSQRDAAPLFDCQSCGACCSYSAEWPRFSTEDDAQLDRIPEKYVALDLSGMRCEGVRCSALTGEVGKSTACGIYETRPDVCRACMPGDEECLMARAAHGLAVG
;
A
#
# COMPACT_ATOMS: atom_id res chain seq x y z
N MET A 1 -51.91 -65.64 28.63
CA MET A 1 -52.70 -64.46 28.24
C MET A 1 -51.77 -63.48 27.57
N PRO A 2 -52.17 -62.92 26.41
CA PRO A 2 -51.31 -62.33 25.40
C PRO A 2 -51.06 -60.83 25.63
N ARG A 3 -50.02 -60.33 24.95
CA ARG A 3 -49.91 -59.04 24.23
C ARG A 3 -48.42 -58.86 23.91
N ASP A 4 -47.92 -59.20 22.72
CA ASP A 4 -48.10 -58.51 21.42
C ASP A 4 -48.16 -56.99 21.61
N ALA A 5 -47.40 -56.14 20.95
CA ALA A 5 -46.45 -56.19 19.86
C ALA A 5 -45.54 -54.96 20.08
N ASP A 6 -44.36 -54.77 19.51
CA ASP A 6 -44.11 -54.47 18.10
C ASP A 6 -42.59 -54.11 18.12
N ARG A 7 -41.71 -54.76 17.34
CA ARG A 7 -41.17 -54.24 16.06
C ARG A 7 -40.74 -52.76 16.13
N ASN A 8 -39.61 -52.29 15.60
CA ASN A 8 -38.43 -52.84 14.95
C ASN A 8 -37.38 -51.67 14.93
N PRO A 9 -36.29 -51.65 14.15
CA PRO A 9 -34.98 -51.21 14.60
C PRO A 9 -34.51 -49.97 13.82
N ALA A 10 -33.26 -49.55 14.03
CA ALA A 10 -32.36 -48.88 13.07
C ALA A 10 -31.34 -48.08 13.88
N ALA A 11 -30.08 -47.96 13.53
CA ALA A 11 -29.14 -48.73 12.72
C ALA A 11 -27.75 -48.19 13.15
N PRO A 12 -26.65 -48.94 12.94
CA PRO A 12 -25.34 -48.61 13.51
C PRO A 12 -24.66 -47.46 12.77
N GLY A 13 -24.08 -46.53 13.54
CA GLY A 13 -23.28 -45.41 13.04
C GLY A 13 -22.00 -45.87 12.34
N LEU A 14 -21.74 -45.33 11.15
CA LEU A 14 -20.55 -45.60 10.37
C LEU A 14 -19.31 -44.89 10.95
N LEU A 15 -18.29 -45.72 11.18
CA LEU A 15 -16.84 -45.48 11.00
C LEU A 15 -16.53 -44.48 9.85
N ALA A 16 -15.39 -43.81 9.70
CA ALA A 16 -14.21 -43.48 10.49
C ALA A 16 -13.30 -42.75 9.46
N LEU A 17 -12.57 -41.71 9.92
CA LEU A 17 -11.24 -41.28 9.44
C LEU A 17 -11.02 -40.97 7.95
N VAL A 18 -10.84 -39.67 7.63
CA VAL A 18 -9.83 -39.22 6.67
C VAL A 18 -9.05 -38.03 7.24
N ALA A 19 -7.73 -38.18 7.25
CA ALA A 19 -6.76 -37.18 7.68
C ALA A 19 -6.32 -36.29 6.50
N ALA A 20 -5.89 -35.09 6.87
CA ALA A 20 -4.92 -34.24 6.18
C ALA A 20 -5.22 -33.78 4.74
N ALA A 21 -5.57 -32.51 4.61
CA ALA A 21 -4.78 -31.58 3.82
C ALA A 21 -5.06 -30.18 4.33
N SER A 22 -4.04 -29.57 4.94
CA SER A 22 -3.89 -28.13 5.03
C SER A 22 -4.08 -27.56 3.63
N LEU A 23 -5.29 -27.11 3.30
CA LEU A 23 -5.55 -26.32 2.12
C LEU A 23 -4.97 -24.96 2.41
N SER A 24 -3.68 -24.87 2.07
CA SER A 24 -2.90 -23.67 1.90
C SER A 24 -3.82 -22.53 1.51
N SER A 25 -4.00 -21.63 2.47
CA SER A 25 -4.50 -20.29 2.22
C SER A 25 -3.42 -19.58 1.42
N GLN A 26 -3.25 -19.96 0.16
CA GLN A 26 -2.62 -19.13 -0.85
C GLN A 26 -3.64 -18.02 -1.12
N ARG A 27 -3.78 -17.12 -0.16
CA ARG A 27 -4.15 -15.75 -0.48
C ARG A 27 -3.07 -15.33 -1.46
N ASP A 28 -3.51 -15.04 -2.68
CA ASP A 28 -2.84 -14.13 -3.57
C ASP A 28 -2.44 -12.92 -2.72
N ALA A 29 -1.21 -12.94 -2.22
CA ALA A 29 -0.72 -11.91 -1.33
C ALA A 29 -0.40 -10.76 -2.26
N ALA A 30 -1.33 -9.79 -2.32
CA ALA A 30 -1.09 -8.56 -3.05
C ALA A 30 0.30 -8.04 -2.64
N PRO A 31 1.19 -7.75 -3.62
CA PRO A 31 2.55 -7.34 -3.32
C PRO A 31 2.54 -6.17 -2.34
N LEU A 32 3.25 -6.32 -1.23
CA LEU A 32 3.36 -5.28 -0.21
C LEU A 32 4.36 -4.24 -0.70
N PHE A 33 3.84 -3.09 -1.14
CA PHE A 33 4.66 -1.97 -1.55
C PHE A 33 5.07 -1.14 -0.33
N ASP A 34 6.37 -1.07 -0.07
CA ASP A 34 6.93 -0.21 0.97
C ASP A 34 7.57 1.04 0.35
N CYS A 35 6.99 2.20 0.63
CA CYS A 35 7.53 3.49 0.20
C CYS A 35 8.91 3.77 0.79
N GLN A 36 9.20 3.30 2.01
CA GLN A 36 10.51 3.49 2.66
C GLN A 36 11.61 2.67 1.97
N SER A 37 11.27 1.61 1.24
CA SER A 37 12.23 0.83 0.45
C SER A 37 12.52 1.42 -0.94
N CYS A 38 11.58 2.17 -1.54
CA CYS A 38 11.69 2.57 -2.95
C CYS A 38 11.87 4.06 -3.21
N GLY A 39 11.13 4.95 -2.55
CA GLY A 39 11.13 6.38 -2.84
C GLY A 39 10.76 6.78 -4.28
N ALA A 40 10.18 5.87 -5.08
CA ALA A 40 10.00 6.05 -6.52
C ALA A 40 9.14 7.26 -6.88
N CYS A 41 7.95 7.38 -6.28
CA CYS A 41 7.03 8.50 -6.57
C CYS A 41 7.64 9.88 -6.23
N CYS A 42 8.52 9.93 -5.23
CA CYS A 42 9.22 11.15 -4.81
C CYS A 42 10.40 11.53 -5.72
N SER A 43 10.74 10.68 -6.70
CA SER A 43 11.86 10.90 -7.62
C SER A 43 11.46 10.74 -9.10
N TYR A 44 10.16 10.79 -9.40
CA TYR A 44 9.64 10.50 -10.73
C TYR A 44 9.55 11.73 -11.64
N SER A 45 9.00 12.85 -11.15
CA SER A 45 8.82 14.07 -11.95
C SER A 45 8.93 15.32 -11.09
N ALA A 46 9.45 16.41 -11.66
CA ALA A 46 9.45 17.73 -11.03
C ALA A 46 8.05 18.35 -10.97
N GLU A 47 7.14 17.88 -11.82
CA GLU A 47 5.76 18.35 -11.88
C GLU A 47 4.87 17.66 -10.86
N TRP A 48 5.42 16.75 -10.04
CA TRP A 48 4.73 16.01 -9.01
C TRP A 48 5.55 16.05 -7.72
N PRO A 49 4.98 16.32 -6.54
CA PRO A 49 3.58 16.61 -6.22
C PRO A 49 3.21 18.12 -6.30
N ARG A 50 2.02 18.45 -6.85
CA ARG A 50 1.48 19.83 -6.94
C ARG A 50 0.49 20.15 -5.84
N PHE A 51 0.45 21.41 -5.41
CA PHE A 51 -0.62 21.89 -4.55
C PHE A 51 -1.83 22.26 -5.42
N SER A 52 -2.96 21.59 -5.20
CA SER A 52 -4.15 21.78 -6.05
C SER A 52 -5.47 21.78 -5.29
N THR A 53 -5.52 21.14 -4.11
CA THR A 53 -6.78 20.94 -3.36
C THR A 53 -6.76 21.46 -1.93
N GLU A 54 -5.60 21.88 -1.44
CA GLU A 54 -5.37 22.30 -0.05
C GLU A 54 -5.57 23.80 0.14
N ASP A 55 -6.07 24.21 1.31
CA ASP A 55 -6.09 25.64 1.66
C ASP A 55 -4.72 26.16 2.11
N ASP A 56 -4.55 27.48 2.10
CA ASP A 56 -3.29 28.14 2.47
C ASP A 56 -2.82 27.75 3.88
N ALA A 57 -3.73 27.59 4.84
CA ALA A 57 -3.38 27.22 6.21
C ALA A 57 -2.90 25.76 6.31
N GLN A 58 -3.28 24.88 5.38
CA GLN A 58 -2.70 23.56 5.23
C GLN A 58 -1.28 23.62 4.67
N LEU A 59 -1.08 24.40 3.61
CA LEU A 59 0.20 24.55 2.94
C LEU A 59 1.25 25.27 3.79
N ASP A 60 0.84 26.24 4.62
CA ASP A 60 1.69 26.98 5.56
C ASP A 60 2.33 26.07 6.63
N ARG A 61 1.81 24.86 6.83
CA ARG A 61 2.44 23.86 7.73
C ARG A 61 3.66 23.19 7.09
N ILE A 62 3.81 23.28 5.78
CA ILE A 62 4.96 22.74 5.07
C ILE A 62 6.11 23.73 5.23
N PRO A 63 7.29 23.32 5.75
CA PRO A 63 8.41 24.22 5.85
C PRO A 63 8.76 24.83 4.48
N GLU A 64 8.91 26.16 4.41
CA GLU A 64 9.18 26.91 3.17
C GLU A 64 10.36 26.35 2.38
N LYS A 65 11.38 25.84 3.10
CA LYS A 65 12.51 25.11 2.51
C LYS A 65 12.14 23.79 1.83
N TYR A 66 10.88 23.41 1.67
CA TYR A 66 10.46 22.29 0.83
C TYR A 66 9.39 22.69 -0.19
N VAL A 67 9.02 23.97 -0.25
CA VAL A 67 8.04 24.53 -1.18
C VAL A 67 8.75 25.14 -2.39
N ALA A 68 8.18 24.98 -3.58
CA ALA A 68 8.68 25.57 -4.81
C ALA A 68 8.55 27.12 -4.77
N LEU A 69 9.43 27.83 -5.48
CA LEU A 69 9.44 29.31 -5.47
C LEU A 69 8.16 29.92 -6.04
N ASP A 70 7.49 29.22 -6.95
CA ASP A 70 6.22 29.61 -7.56
C ASP A 70 4.99 29.17 -6.74
N LEU A 71 5.22 28.57 -5.56
CA LEU A 71 4.19 28.02 -4.67
C LEU A 71 3.30 26.94 -5.30
N SER A 72 3.70 26.39 -6.45
CA SER A 72 2.86 25.44 -7.19
C SER A 72 2.90 24.01 -6.66
N GLY A 73 3.78 23.73 -5.70
CA GLY A 73 3.99 22.39 -5.16
C GLY A 73 5.25 22.26 -4.32
N MET A 74 5.69 21.02 -4.14
CA MET A 74 6.95 20.72 -3.47
C MET A 74 8.13 21.13 -4.33
N ARG A 75 9.20 21.66 -3.72
CA ARG A 75 10.45 21.93 -4.43
C ARG A 75 11.12 20.61 -4.81
N CYS A 76 11.56 20.53 -6.06
CA CYS A 76 12.36 19.43 -6.58
C CYS A 76 13.75 19.91 -7.06
N GLU A 77 14.74 19.03 -6.93
CA GLU A 77 16.05 19.14 -7.55
C GLU A 77 16.08 18.18 -8.75
N GLY A 78 15.95 18.74 -9.96
CA GLY A 78 15.55 17.93 -11.12
C GLY A 78 14.19 17.29 -10.85
N VAL A 79 14.09 15.97 -10.96
CA VAL A 79 12.87 15.20 -10.69
C VAL A 79 12.73 14.73 -9.24
N ARG A 80 13.71 15.05 -8.39
CA ARG A 80 13.78 14.53 -7.02
C ARG A 80 13.21 15.53 -6.02
N CYS A 81 12.19 15.12 -5.26
CA CYS A 81 11.64 15.93 -4.18
C CYS A 81 12.71 16.27 -3.13
N SER A 82 12.80 17.54 -2.77
CA SER A 82 13.78 18.04 -1.79
C SER A 82 13.56 17.53 -0.36
N ALA A 83 12.36 17.04 -0.04
CA ALA A 83 12.07 16.41 1.24
C ALA A 83 12.43 14.92 1.30
N LEU A 84 12.73 14.29 0.17
CA LEU A 84 13.14 12.88 0.13
C LEU A 84 14.55 12.75 0.71
N THR A 85 14.75 11.86 1.66
CA THR A 85 16.08 11.48 2.18
C THR A 85 16.40 10.05 1.76
N GLY A 86 17.69 9.70 1.78
CA GLY A 86 18.17 8.38 1.39
C GLY A 86 18.25 8.17 -0.13
N GLU A 87 18.32 6.90 -0.51
CA GLU A 87 18.59 6.45 -1.87
C GLU A 87 17.41 5.64 -2.45
N VAL A 88 16.94 6.08 -3.61
CA VAL A 88 15.84 5.45 -4.35
C VAL A 88 16.17 3.98 -4.64
N GLY A 89 15.20 3.10 -4.41
CA GLY A 89 15.34 1.65 -4.57
C GLY A 89 16.14 0.94 -3.48
N LYS A 90 16.62 1.65 -2.45
CA LYS A 90 17.33 1.04 -1.31
C LYS A 90 16.67 1.33 0.02
N SER A 91 16.69 2.59 0.45
CA SER A 91 16.12 3.05 1.71
C SER A 91 15.94 4.55 1.68
N THR A 92 14.72 4.99 1.95
CA THR A 92 14.29 6.38 1.86
C THR A 92 13.34 6.74 2.99
N ALA A 93 13.24 8.03 3.27
CA ALA A 93 12.21 8.58 4.14
C ALA A 93 11.78 9.96 3.65
N CYS A 94 10.56 10.35 4.01
CA CYS A 94 10.10 11.72 3.79
C CYS A 94 10.45 12.57 5.02
N GLY A 95 11.24 13.63 4.84
CA GLY A 95 11.61 14.56 5.92
C GLY A 95 10.44 15.38 6.47
N ILE A 96 9.26 15.32 5.84
CA ILE A 96 8.03 16.00 6.26
C ILE A 96 6.84 15.04 6.33
N TYR A 97 7.06 13.76 6.63
CA TYR A 97 6.02 12.71 6.54
C TYR A 97 4.69 13.09 7.22
N GLU A 98 4.77 13.70 8.40
CA GLU A 98 3.62 14.15 9.21
C GLU A 98 2.88 15.33 8.58
N THR A 99 3.59 16.23 7.91
CA THR A 99 3.03 17.43 7.25
C THR A 99 3.02 17.29 5.73
N ARG A 100 2.96 16.05 5.21
CA ARG A 100 2.84 15.82 3.77
C ARG A 100 1.60 16.53 3.21
N PRO A 101 1.71 17.13 2.03
CA PRO A 101 0.55 17.67 1.33
C PRO A 101 -0.41 16.54 0.94
N ASP A 102 -1.67 16.88 0.72
CA ASP A 102 -2.75 15.93 0.42
C ASP A 102 -2.46 15.10 -0.82
N VAL A 103 -1.87 15.69 -1.86
CA VAL A 103 -1.44 14.96 -3.07
C VAL A 103 -0.41 13.85 -2.78
N CYS A 104 0.47 14.04 -1.79
CA CYS A 104 1.42 13.02 -1.36
C CYS A 104 0.76 11.90 -0.54
N ARG A 105 -0.43 12.15 0.02
CA ARG A 105 -1.22 11.17 0.78
C ARG A 105 -2.19 10.42 -0.13
N ALA A 106 -2.66 11.07 -1.19
CA ALA A 106 -3.53 10.49 -2.21
C ALA A 106 -2.82 9.39 -3.00
N CYS A 107 -1.51 9.54 -3.26
CA CYS A 107 -0.70 8.49 -3.86
C CYS A 107 -0.46 7.35 -2.85
N MET A 108 -1.10 6.22 -3.10
CA MET A 108 -1.10 5.02 -2.26
C MET A 108 -0.10 4.00 -2.79
N PRO A 109 0.60 3.25 -1.90
CA PRO A 109 1.51 2.21 -2.35
C PRO A 109 0.80 1.17 -3.23
N GLY A 110 1.26 1.01 -4.47
CA GLY A 110 0.70 0.06 -5.44
C GLY A 110 -0.45 0.57 -6.31
N ASP A 111 -0.82 1.85 -6.20
CA ASP A 111 -1.71 2.49 -7.18
C ASP A 111 -1.04 2.68 -8.56
N GLU A 112 -1.81 3.08 -9.56
CA GLU A 112 -1.33 3.21 -10.94
C GLU A 112 -0.12 4.14 -11.04
N GLU A 113 -0.17 5.28 -10.36
CA GLU A 113 0.90 6.27 -10.29
C GLU A 113 2.16 5.70 -9.61
N CYS A 114 1.99 4.93 -8.53
CA CYS A 114 3.07 4.25 -7.84
C CYS A 114 3.75 3.22 -8.75
N LEU A 115 2.97 2.37 -9.42
CA LEU A 115 3.51 1.36 -10.32
C LEU A 115 4.23 2.00 -11.51
N MET A 116 3.69 3.09 -12.07
CA MET A 116 4.33 3.87 -13.12
C MET A 116 5.69 4.43 -12.68
N ALA A 117 5.74 5.06 -11.50
CA ALA A 117 6.99 5.59 -10.96
C ALA A 117 8.00 4.48 -10.69
N ARG A 118 7.56 3.36 -10.11
CA ARG A 118 8.41 2.19 -9.85
C ARG A 118 8.99 1.61 -11.14
N ALA A 119 8.17 1.45 -12.17
CA ALA A 119 8.62 0.97 -13.48
C ALA A 119 9.67 1.89 -14.09
N ALA A 120 9.49 3.22 -14.00
CA ALA A 120 10.46 4.20 -14.49
C ALA A 120 11.83 4.11 -13.76
N HIS A 121 11.82 3.63 -12.51
CA HIS A 121 13.04 3.37 -11.73
C HIS A 121 13.54 1.92 -11.82
N GLY A 122 12.92 1.06 -12.66
CA GLY A 122 13.30 -0.34 -12.81
C GLY A 122 13.00 -1.22 -11.58
N LEU A 123 12.05 -0.81 -10.74
CA LEU A 123 11.65 -1.53 -9.54
C LEU A 123 10.49 -2.50 -9.83
N ALA A 124 10.38 -3.56 -9.02
CA ALA A 124 9.31 -4.55 -9.17
C ALA A 124 7.91 -3.93 -8.99
N VAL A 125 6.95 -4.30 -9.84
CA VAL A 125 5.56 -3.81 -9.84
C VAL A 125 4.53 -4.92 -9.55
N GLY A 126 5.00 -6.12 -9.24
CA GLY A 126 4.20 -7.33 -9.01
C GLY A 126 4.91 -8.31 -8.09
#